data_AF-A0A960GK58-F1
#
_entry.id   AF-A0A960GK58-F1
#
_cell.length_a   1.000
_cell.length_b   1.000
_cell.length_c   1.000
_cell.angle_alpha   90.00
_cell.angle_beta   90.00
_cell.angle_gamma   90.00
#
_symmetry.space_group_name_H-M   'P 1'
#
loop_
_entity.id
_entity.type
_entity.pdbx_description
1 polymer ?
#
loop_
_entity_poly.entity_id
_entity_poly.type
_entity_poly.pdbx_seq_one_letter_code
_entity_poly.pdbx_strand_id
1 'polypeptide(L)'
;MSPSCDDVSRLPATVLFCLGIVDLVRGVMHTFLLRWSGVNIAGFDPVTTSSDQFLMLGAFGISNFLTGLVFVLISRKARDLSVYVLAAIPVAYLLGMIGIGLSRVQMESAFRGQYMMMVYLGVCIVTVVVVVVRRWSPTCRPGR
;
A
#
# COMPACT_ATOMS: atom_id res chain seq x y z
N MET A 1 -33.70 -2.55 -5.55
CA MET A 1 -32.89 -1.41 -5.98
C MET A 1 -31.56 -1.97 -6.46
N SER A 2 -31.38 -2.11 -7.78
CA SER A 2 -30.14 -2.61 -8.37
C SER A 2 -29.03 -1.57 -8.19
N PRO A 3 -27.82 -1.95 -7.75
CA PRO A 3 -26.72 -0.99 -7.59
C PRO A 3 -26.45 -0.32 -8.95
N SER A 4 -26.52 1.01 -9.01
CA SER A 4 -26.10 1.73 -10.23
C SER A 4 -24.60 1.55 -10.40
N CYS A 5 -24.12 1.54 -11.64
CA CYS A 5 -22.69 1.41 -11.94
C CYS A 5 -21.81 2.49 -11.26
N ASP A 6 -22.40 3.58 -10.76
CA ASP A 6 -21.73 4.64 -9.99
C ASP A 6 -21.21 4.17 -8.61
N ASP A 7 -21.71 3.04 -8.08
CA ASP A 7 -21.22 2.46 -6.82
C ASP A 7 -19.88 1.72 -6.97
N VAL A 8 -19.46 1.40 -8.20
CA VAL A 8 -18.27 0.56 -8.44
C VAL A 8 -16.97 1.26 -8.01
N SER A 9 -16.90 2.59 -8.09
CA SER A 9 -15.71 3.35 -7.66
C SER A 9 -15.70 3.71 -6.17
N ARG A 10 -16.84 3.57 -5.46
CA ARG A 10 -16.91 3.87 -4.03
C ARG A 10 -16.08 2.92 -3.19
N LEU A 11 -16.18 1.61 -3.44
CA LEU A 11 -15.41 0.61 -2.70
C LEU A 11 -13.89 0.85 -2.84
N PRO A 12 -13.32 0.97 -4.06
CA PRO A 12 -11.91 1.33 -4.24
C PRO A 12 -11.52 2.64 -3.57
N ALA A 13 -12.37 3.67 -3.64
CA ALA A 13 -12.09 4.95 -3.01
C ALA A 13 -12.05 4.84 -1.48
N THR A 14 -12.99 4.10 -0.87
CA THR A 14 -12.98 3.85 0.57
C THR A 14 -11.75 3.07 1.00
N VAL A 15 -11.40 2.00 0.28
CA VAL A 15 -10.20 1.21 0.58
C VAL A 15 -8.95 2.08 0.45
N LEU A 16 -8.81 2.84 -0.65
CA LEU A 16 -7.68 3.72 -0.86
C LEU A 16 -7.59 4.82 0.21
N PHE A 17 -8.73 5.36 0.66
CA PHE A 17 -8.77 6.31 1.78
C PHE A 17 -8.22 5.67 3.06
N CYS A 18 -8.70 4.47 3.42
CA CYS A 18 -8.22 3.74 4.60
C CYS A 18 -6.72 3.44 4.51
N LEU A 19 -6.24 2.97 3.35
CA LEU A 19 -4.81 2.77 3.12
C LEU A 19 -4.02 4.08 3.24
N GLY A 20 -4.57 5.19 2.76
CA GLY A 20 -3.99 6.51 2.93
C GLY A 20 -3.80 6.89 4.40
N ILE A 21 -4.79 6.63 5.25
CA ILE A 21 -4.66 6.84 6.70
C ILE A 21 -3.59 5.92 7.31
N VAL A 22 -3.56 4.64 6.91
CA VAL A 22 -2.51 3.70 7.35
C VAL A 22 -1.12 4.20 6.96
N ASP A 23 -0.97 4.73 5.74
CA ASP A 23 0.27 5.35 5.26
C ASP A 23 0.65 6.59 6.08
N LEU A 24 -0.29 7.46 6.45
CA LEU A 24 0.03 8.58 7.33
C LEU A 24 0.51 8.13 8.72
N VAL A 25 -0.14 7.12 9.30
CA VAL A 25 0.28 6.53 10.58
C VAL A 25 1.68 5.92 10.45
N ARG A 26 1.94 5.18 9.36
CA ARG A 26 3.27 4.64 9.07
C ARG A 26 4.31 5.74 8.89
N GLY A 27 3.95 6.85 8.22
CA GLY A 27 4.81 8.03 8.09
C GLY A 27 5.24 8.53 9.47
N VAL A 28 4.28 8.75 10.38
CA VAL A 28 4.58 9.17 11.75
C VAL A 28 5.49 8.17 12.47
N MET A 29 5.17 6.88 12.37
CA MET A 29 5.94 5.83 13.03
C MET A 29 7.37 5.72 12.50
N HIS A 30 7.55 5.84 11.19
CA HIS A 30 8.84 5.67 10.53
C HIS A 30 9.68 6.96 10.51
N THR A 31 9.14 8.14 10.79
CA THR A 31 9.94 9.37 10.90
C THR A 31 10.14 9.83 12.34
N PHE A 32 9.06 9.99 13.12
CA PHE A 32 9.12 10.59 14.45
C PHE A 32 9.31 9.55 15.56
N LEU A 33 8.78 8.33 15.36
CA LEU A 33 8.98 7.20 16.27
C LEU A 33 9.96 6.17 15.68
N LEU A 34 10.91 6.62 14.86
CA LEU A 34 11.76 5.77 14.01
C LEU A 34 12.46 4.62 14.77
N ARG A 35 13.11 4.92 15.91
CA ARG A 35 13.79 3.88 16.70
C ARG A 35 12.80 2.88 17.29
N TRP A 36 11.67 3.37 17.80
CA TRP A 36 10.64 2.52 18.39
C TRP A 36 10.01 1.60 17.34
N SER A 37 9.68 2.14 16.16
CA SER A 37 9.10 1.35 15.06
C SER A 37 10.10 0.37 14.47
N GLY A 38 11.37 0.76 14.35
CA GLY A 38 12.45 -0.14 13.96
C GLY A 38 12.51 -1.38 14.87
N VAL A 39 12.55 -1.19 16.19
CA VAL A 39 12.67 -2.31 17.14
C VAL A 39 11.39 -3.13 17.25
N ASN A 40 10.23 -2.49 17.44
CA ASN A 40 8.99 -3.19 17.79
C ASN A 40 8.20 -3.71 16.58
N ILE A 41 8.36 -3.07 15.41
CA ILE A 41 7.56 -3.38 14.21
C ILE A 41 8.43 -4.04 13.14
N ALA A 42 9.57 -3.42 12.81
CA ALA A 42 10.49 -3.98 11.82
C ALA A 42 11.32 -5.15 12.38
N GLY A 43 11.51 -5.22 13.69
CA GLY A 43 12.28 -6.26 14.38
C GLY A 43 13.79 -5.99 14.37
N PHE A 44 14.20 -4.73 14.26
CA PHE A 44 15.60 -4.34 14.31
C PHE A 44 16.17 -4.56 15.71
N ASP A 45 17.41 -5.03 15.77
CA ASP A 45 18.16 -5.14 17.01
C ASP A 45 18.88 -3.80 17.26
N PRO A 46 18.58 -3.07 18.35
CA PRO A 46 19.19 -1.78 18.61
C PRO A 46 20.71 -1.82 18.81
N VAL A 47 21.29 -3.00 19.07
CA VAL A 47 22.72 -3.21 19.29
C VAL A 47 23.45 -3.55 17.98
N THR A 48 22.83 -4.36 17.11
CA THR A 48 23.49 -4.88 15.90
C THR A 48 23.02 -4.25 14.60
N THR A 49 21.82 -3.65 14.56
CA THR A 49 21.30 -3.01 13.36
C THR A 49 22.02 -1.68 13.09
N SER A 50 22.55 -1.52 11.87
CA SER A 50 23.26 -0.31 11.47
C SER A 50 22.34 0.92 11.41
N SER A 51 22.91 2.10 11.67
CA SER A 51 22.22 3.39 11.53
C SER A 51 21.64 3.61 10.14
N ASP A 52 22.28 3.06 9.10
CA ASP A 52 21.81 3.18 7.71
C ASP A 52 20.46 2.48 7.49
N GLN A 53 20.20 1.35 8.16
CA GLN A 53 18.89 0.69 8.09
C GLN A 53 17.79 1.55 8.74
N PHE A 54 18.10 2.23 9.85
CA PHE A 54 17.17 3.20 10.43
C PHE A 54 16.97 4.42 9.52
N LEU A 55 18.03 4.90 8.87
CA LEU A 55 17.91 6.00 7.91
C LEU A 55 17.02 5.62 6.72
N MET A 56 17.19 4.42 6.17
CA MET A 56 16.35 3.90 5.09
C MET A 56 14.90 3.73 5.53
N LEU A 57 14.66 3.24 6.76
CA LEU A 57 13.31 3.18 7.33
C LEU A 57 12.71 4.60 7.46
N GLY A 58 13.52 5.58 7.87
CA GLY A 58 13.16 7.00 7.90
C GLY A 58 12.78 7.56 6.52
N ALA A 59 13.57 7.24 5.50
CA ALA A 59 13.29 7.62 4.12
C ALA A 59 11.96 7.01 3.63
N PHE A 60 11.71 5.73 3.95
CA PHE A 60 10.40 5.12 3.68
C PHE A 60 9.26 5.85 4.39
N GLY A 61 9.47 6.32 5.64
CA GLY A 61 8.50 7.13 6.36
C GLY A 61 8.11 8.43 5.64
N ILE A 62 9.07 9.12 5.01
CA ILE A 62 8.79 10.30 4.19
C ILE A 62 7.91 9.92 2.99
N SER A 63 8.22 8.82 2.31
CA SER A 63 7.40 8.30 1.21
C SER A 63 6.00 7.88 1.68
N ASN A 64 5.86 7.37 2.92
CA ASN A 64 4.56 7.05 3.50
C ASN A 64 3.69 8.30 3.72
N PHE A 65 4.26 9.43 4.15
CA PHE A 65 3.49 10.68 4.20
C PHE A 65 3.01 11.12 2.82
N LEU A 66 3.92 11.12 1.84
CA LEU A 66 3.59 11.54 0.48
C LEU A 66 2.47 10.67 -0.11
N THR A 67 2.64 9.35 -0.06
CA THR A 67 1.64 8.40 -0.57
C THR A 67 0.34 8.48 0.20
N GLY A 68 0.38 8.59 1.53
CA GLY A 68 -0.81 8.74 2.37
C GLY A 68 -1.64 9.98 2.02
N LEU A 69 -1.00 11.14 1.87
CA LEU A 69 -1.67 12.37 1.45
C LEU A 69 -2.25 12.26 0.03
N VAL A 70 -1.50 11.68 -0.90
CA VAL A 70 -1.95 11.46 -2.28
C VAL A 70 -3.16 10.52 -2.32
N PHE A 71 -3.16 9.43 -1.54
CA PHE A 71 -4.28 8.49 -1.47
C PHE A 71 -5.53 9.11 -0.87
N VAL A 72 -5.39 9.90 0.20
CA VAL A 72 -6.51 10.67 0.77
C VAL A 72 -7.06 11.69 -0.23
N LEU A 73 -6.19 12.36 -1.00
CA LEU A 73 -6.61 13.32 -2.01
C LEU A 73 -7.35 12.64 -3.17
N ILE A 74 -6.79 11.57 -3.74
CA ILE A 74 -7.36 10.83 -4.87
C ILE A 74 -8.70 10.20 -4.47
N SER A 75 -8.77 9.53 -3.31
CA SER A 75 -10.01 8.92 -2.83
C SER A 75 -11.15 9.93 -2.60
N ARG A 76 -10.85 11.21 -2.39
CA ARG A 76 -11.86 12.26 -2.20
C ARG A 76 -12.20 13.00 -3.48
N LYS A 77 -11.20 13.37 -4.29
CA LYS A 77 -11.39 14.22 -5.48
C LYS A 77 -11.49 13.46 -6.79
N ALA A 78 -10.95 12.25 -6.89
CA ALA A 78 -10.86 11.49 -8.13
C ALA A 78 -11.11 9.99 -7.86
N ARG A 79 -12.29 9.67 -7.32
CA ARG A 79 -12.67 8.32 -6.86
C ARG A 79 -12.46 7.25 -7.92
N ASP A 80 -12.74 7.57 -9.18
CA ASP A 80 -12.62 6.63 -10.30
C ASP A 80 -11.16 6.21 -10.58
N LEU A 81 -10.18 7.02 -10.15
CA LEU A 81 -8.77 6.66 -10.24
C LEU A 81 -8.34 5.64 -9.18
N SER A 82 -9.12 5.48 -8.11
CA SER A 82 -8.70 4.69 -6.95
C SER A 82 -8.42 3.23 -7.30
N VAL A 83 -9.19 2.64 -8.22
CA VAL A 83 -8.95 1.25 -8.68
C VAL A 83 -7.62 1.12 -9.41
N TYR A 84 -7.23 2.10 -10.21
CA TYR A 84 -5.96 2.07 -10.94
C TYR A 84 -4.78 2.27 -10.00
N VAL A 85 -4.92 3.15 -9.00
CA VAL A 85 -3.90 3.32 -7.95
C VAL A 85 -3.72 2.03 -7.16
N LEU A 86 -4.82 1.39 -6.72
CA LEU A 86 -4.77 0.11 -6.00
C LEU A 86 -4.14 -1.00 -6.84
N ALA A 87 -4.33 -1.00 -8.17
CA ALA A 87 -3.68 -1.95 -9.08
C ALA A 87 -2.21 -1.64 -9.32
N ALA A 88 -1.82 -0.36 -9.37
CA ALA A 88 -0.44 0.06 -9.58
C ALA A 88 0.48 -0.32 -8.42
N ILE A 89 -0.03 -0.35 -7.18
CA ILE A 89 0.73 -0.73 -5.98
C ILE A 89 1.37 -2.13 -6.11
N PRO A 90 0.62 -3.24 -6.28
CA PRO A 90 1.23 -4.57 -6.39
C PRO A 90 2.13 -4.72 -7.62
N VAL A 91 1.81 -4.04 -8.73
CA VAL A 91 2.67 -4.03 -9.94
C VAL A 91 4.02 -3.37 -9.63
N ALA A 92 4.03 -2.22 -8.94
CA ALA A 92 5.25 -1.54 -8.54
C ALA A 92 6.08 -2.40 -7.57
N TYR A 93 5.44 -3.11 -6.63
CA TYR A 93 6.14 -4.05 -5.75
C TYR A 93 6.77 -5.21 -6.52
N LEU A 94 6.06 -5.77 -7.51
CA LEU A 94 6.60 -6.82 -8.37
C LEU A 94 7.83 -6.33 -9.16
N LEU A 95 7.74 -5.14 -9.75
CA LEU A 95 8.87 -4.53 -10.46
C LEU A 95 10.06 -4.28 -9.52
N GLY A 96 9.80 -3.82 -8.29
CA GLY A 96 10.82 -3.64 -7.26
C GLY A 96 11.50 -4.95 -6.88
N MET A 97 10.73 -6.03 -6.67
CA MET A 97 11.28 -7.37 -6.38
C MET A 97 12.13 -7.90 -7.54
N ILE A 98 11.71 -7.69 -8.78
CA ILE A 98 12.51 -8.06 -9.97
C ILE A 98 13.83 -7.27 -9.97
N GLY A 99 13.78 -5.95 -9.77
CA GLY A 99 14.97 -5.10 -9.72
C GLY A 99 15.96 -5.55 -8.64
N ILE A 100 15.49 -5.80 -7.42
CA ILE A 100 16.33 -6.29 -6.31
C ILE A 100 16.91 -7.67 -6.64
N GLY A 101 16.11 -8.57 -7.22
CA GLY A 101 16.55 -9.91 -7.60
C GLY A 101 17.66 -9.89 -8.65
N LEU A 102 17.57 -8.99 -9.64
CA LEU A 102 18.61 -8.80 -10.65
C LEU A 102 19.90 -8.26 -10.04
N SER A 103 19.82 -7.45 -8.98
CA SER A 103 20.98 -6.95 -8.24
C SER A 103 21.61 -7.96 -7.28
N ARG A 104 21.04 -9.17 -7.14
CA ARG A 104 21.51 -10.24 -6.24
C ARG A 104 21.63 -9.82 -4.76
N VAL A 105 20.87 -8.82 -4.35
CA VAL A 105 20.83 -8.38 -2.95
C VAL A 105 19.89 -9.31 -2.18
N GLN A 106 20.39 -9.92 -1.11
CA GLN A 106 19.61 -10.78 -0.22
C GLN A 106 19.27 -10.05 1.08
N MET A 107 18.13 -10.40 1.65
CA MET A 107 17.74 -9.95 2.97
C MET A 107 18.55 -10.72 4.03
N GLU A 108 19.43 -10.02 4.76
CA GLU A 108 20.23 -10.63 5.83
C GLU A 108 19.50 -10.70 7.18
N SER A 109 18.51 -9.84 7.44
CA SER A 109 17.81 -9.76 8.73
C SER A 109 16.35 -10.17 8.64
N ALA A 110 15.79 -10.69 9.73
CA ALA A 110 14.37 -11.02 9.79
C ALA A 110 13.51 -9.74 9.86
N PHE A 111 13.04 -9.23 8.72
CA PHE A 111 12.18 -8.04 8.67
C PHE A 111 10.72 -8.40 8.90
N ARG A 112 10.24 -8.22 10.14
CA ARG A 112 8.83 -8.49 10.50
C ARG A 112 7.85 -7.52 9.85
N GLY A 113 8.32 -6.35 9.42
CA GLY A 113 7.51 -5.37 8.67
C GLY A 113 6.91 -5.93 7.38
N GLN A 114 7.49 -7.01 6.82
CA GLN A 114 6.98 -7.66 5.61
C GLN A 114 5.54 -8.19 5.76
N TYR A 115 5.13 -8.62 6.96
CA TYR A 115 3.79 -9.18 7.17
C TYR A 115 2.71 -8.12 7.01
N MET A 116 2.94 -6.92 7.56
CA MET A 116 2.05 -5.78 7.34
C MET A 116 1.97 -5.43 5.86
N MET A 117 3.10 -5.49 5.15
CA MET A 117 3.14 -5.25 3.71
C MET A 117 2.35 -6.29 2.92
N MET A 118 2.43 -7.57 3.28
CA MET A 118 1.65 -8.62 2.62
C MET A 118 0.15 -8.41 2.80
N VAL A 119 -0.30 -8.01 4.00
CA VAL A 119 -1.71 -7.66 4.23
C VAL A 119 -2.11 -6.45 3.38
N TYR A 120 -1.27 -5.43 3.34
CA TYR A 120 -1.48 -4.24 2.52
C TYR A 120 -1.67 -4.57 1.03
N LEU A 121 -0.77 -5.39 0.47
CA LEU A 121 -0.84 -5.85 -0.91
C LEU A 121 -2.05 -6.76 -1.14
N GLY A 122 -2.37 -7.64 -0.19
CA GLY A 122 -3.55 -8.50 -0.25
C GLY A 122 -4.84 -7.69 -0.34
N VAL A 123 -5.00 -6.65 0.47
CA VAL A 123 -6.17 -5.74 0.41
C VAL A 123 -6.26 -5.05 -0.95
N CYS A 124 -5.14 -4.60 -1.51
CA CYS A 124 -5.11 -3.99 -2.85
C CYS A 124 -5.59 -4.99 -3.92
N ILE A 125 -5.00 -6.18 -3.96
CA ILE A 125 -5.31 -7.23 -4.94
C ILE A 125 -6.78 -7.66 -4.81
N VAL A 126 -7.25 -7.99 -3.62
CA VAL A 126 -8.63 -8.42 -3.38
C VAL A 126 -9.62 -7.34 -3.84
N THR A 127 -9.36 -6.08 -3.53
CA THR A 127 -10.24 -4.98 -3.93
C THR A 127 -10.33 -4.85 -5.45
N VAL A 128 -9.18 -4.94 -6.15
CA VAL A 128 -9.13 -4.92 -7.61
C VAL A 128 -9.89 -6.10 -8.20
N VAL A 129 -9.67 -7.32 -7.69
CA VAL A 129 -10.37 -8.53 -8.14
C VAL A 129 -11.88 -8.38 -7.96
N VAL A 130 -12.34 -7.88 -6.82
CA VAL A 130 -13.78 -7.66 -6.56
C VAL A 130 -14.36 -6.67 -7.58
N VAL A 131 -13.67 -5.57 -7.88
CA VAL A 131 -14.14 -4.59 -8.87
C VAL A 131 -14.20 -5.20 -10.27
N VAL A 132 -13.15 -5.93 -10.67
CA VAL A 132 -13.08 -6.60 -11.96
C VAL A 132 -14.24 -7.59 -12.09
N VAL A 133 -14.42 -8.51 -11.13
CA VAL A 133 -15.51 -9.49 -11.14
C VAL A 133 -16.88 -8.83 -11.21
N ARG A 134 -17.10 -7.73 -10.48
CA ARG A 134 -18.36 -6.96 -10.54
C ARG A 134 -18.59 -6.30 -11.90
N ARG A 135 -17.54 -5.81 -12.57
CA ARG A 135 -17.64 -5.24 -13.93
C ARG A 135 -17.95 -6.31 -15.00
N TRP A 136 -17.46 -7.53 -14.83
CA TRP A 136 -17.74 -8.65 -15.75
C TRP A 136 -19.09 -9.34 -15.50
N SER A 137 -19.73 -9.07 -14.36
CA SER A 137 -21.04 -9.62 -14.02
C SER A 137 -22.15 -9.04 -14.93
N PRO A 138 -23.12 -9.86 -15.40
CA PRO A 138 -24.13 -9.46 -16.38
C PRO A 138 -25.05 -8.32 -15.92
N THR A 139 -25.07 -8.00 -14.62
CA THR A 139 -25.82 -6.91 -14.01
C THR A 139 -25.24 -5.51 -14.27
N CYS A 140 -23.99 -5.40 -14.74
CA CYS A 140 -23.30 -4.12 -14.99
C CYS A 140 -22.53 -4.11 -16.32
N ARG A 141 -23.07 -4.69 -17.40
CA ARG A 141 -22.49 -4.54 -18.74
C ARG A 141 -22.93 -3.22 -19.36
N PRO A 142 -22.01 -2.31 -19.75
CA PRO A 142 -22.38 -1.16 -20.56
C PRO A 142 -22.77 -1.66 -21.96
N GLY A 143 -24.04 -1.51 -22.35
CA GLY A 143 -24.51 -1.83 -23.70
C GLY A 143 -25.71 -2.77 -23.85
N ARG A 144 -26.57 -2.92 -22.83
CA ARG A 144 -27.97 -3.33 -23.04
C ARG A 144 -28.92 -2.39 -22.30
#